data_AF-A0A1F6TL20-F1
#
_entry.id   AF-A0A1F6TL20-F1
#
_cell.length_a   1.000
_cell.length_b   1.000
_cell.length_c   1.000
_cell.angle_alpha   90.00
_cell.angle_beta   90.00
_cell.angle_gamma   90.00
#
_symmetry.space_group_name_H-M   'P 1'
#
loop_
_entity.id
_entity.type
_entity.pdbx_description
1 polymer ?
#
loop_
_entity_poly.entity_id
_entity_poly.type
_entity_poly.pdbx_seq_one_letter_code
_entity_poly.pdbx_strand_id
1 'polypeptide(L)'
;MIARILRGLVALLAAAQLGGCASLYFDDAGAPPSPPPQYDLKHWPYREYWTGIVFNGSKIGFSRLSIAPARDGAGLYEIRSESTFLLKFLGLEKQFQLTSLDRVRDDLTLVEFAHDYSMDGNKLKLTGAVAGDSMQVAVVTGGNRSEQQIPLTGPLYPTSVIPLYPLRHGLEIGRRYAYAAYDGQTQTLAQVEQDIQGYERSKLFTGNAFKVRSTMLGHASTMWMNELGKPVFELALNGVLISALESEHEAKRYLALASLNKKDVMLDFSLVRVDAPIREPRRATTMKIALEGLNGATLPPPDAGQRCETADGALLCEIRSLRPPSVSAPSAPNGDAKYLRPSITVPSYDPRIRAQAREIAGAEAPPAAVARLVDWMQKNIERSPVDVFSALDVLEGRKAECQGHAYLYAAFARALAIPTRVVNGLVYSEEHQGFLYHSWNESLIGDVWLPVDPTFGQVGADATHIKLIEGEAAADLLPLVDVVGKIRARVVSFDAP
;
A
#
# COMPACT_ATOMS: atom_id res chain seq x y z
N MET A 1 -46.05 26.73 -24.44
CA MET A 1 -45.06 26.18 -25.40
C MET A 1 -43.64 26.09 -24.82
N ILE A 2 -43.25 26.97 -23.89
CA ILE A 2 -41.90 27.02 -23.27
C ILE A 2 -41.65 25.87 -22.25
N ALA A 3 -42.70 25.34 -21.60
CA ALA A 3 -42.58 24.26 -20.63
C ALA A 3 -42.39 22.84 -21.22
N ARG A 4 -42.57 22.66 -22.54
CA ARG A 4 -42.34 21.37 -23.23
C ARG A 4 -40.93 21.21 -23.80
N ILE A 5 -40.19 22.31 -23.96
CA ILE A 5 -38.80 22.31 -24.46
C ILE A 5 -37.81 22.03 -23.30
N LEU A 6 -38.13 22.46 -22.07
CA LEU A 6 -37.27 22.17 -20.91
C LEU A 6 -37.28 20.70 -20.47
N ARG A 7 -38.35 19.94 -20.71
CA ARG A 7 -38.39 18.50 -20.38
C ARG A 7 -37.61 17.63 -21.37
N GLY A 8 -37.39 18.11 -22.60
CA GLY A 8 -36.53 17.44 -23.59
C GLY A 8 -35.04 17.64 -23.30
N LEU A 9 -34.63 18.83 -22.83
CA LEU A 9 -33.23 19.09 -22.48
C LEU A 9 -32.80 18.42 -21.17
N VAL A 10 -33.68 18.29 -20.18
CA VAL A 10 -33.35 17.59 -18.92
C VAL A 10 -33.22 16.07 -19.14
N ALA A 11 -33.94 15.49 -20.10
CA ALA A 11 -33.76 14.08 -20.49
C ALA A 11 -32.47 13.84 -21.29
N LEU A 12 -32.01 14.81 -22.09
CA LEU A 12 -30.72 14.72 -22.80
C LEU A 12 -29.51 15.03 -21.92
N LEU A 13 -29.65 15.91 -20.91
CA LEU A 13 -28.58 16.15 -19.92
C LEU A 13 -28.49 15.06 -18.84
N ALA A 14 -29.57 14.34 -18.55
CA ALA A 14 -29.53 13.17 -17.66
C ALA A 14 -28.90 11.93 -18.33
N ALA A 15 -28.85 11.87 -19.66
CA ALA A 15 -28.16 10.81 -20.40
C ALA A 15 -26.67 11.09 -20.65
N ALA A 16 -26.19 12.29 -20.31
CA ALA A 16 -24.80 12.73 -20.55
C ALA A 16 -23.95 12.80 -19.27
N GLN A 17 -24.44 12.25 -18.14
CA GLN A 17 -23.68 12.12 -16.91
C GLN A 17 -23.29 10.65 -16.73
N LEU A 18 -21.97 10.40 -16.70
CA LEU A 18 -21.27 9.18 -16.27
C LEU A 18 -20.98 8.07 -17.30
N GLY A 19 -20.77 8.43 -18.56
CA GLY A 19 -19.83 7.70 -19.41
C GLY A 19 -18.43 8.30 -19.23
N GLY A 20 -17.69 7.92 -18.17
CA GLY A 20 -16.26 8.23 -18.11
C GLY A 20 -15.58 7.73 -19.40
N CYS A 21 -14.48 8.35 -19.83
CA CYS A 21 -13.80 8.02 -21.09
C CYS A 21 -13.50 6.51 -21.31
N ALA A 22 -13.62 5.68 -20.27
CA ALA A 22 -13.67 4.22 -20.37
C ALA A 22 -14.78 3.68 -21.30
N SER A 23 -15.96 4.31 -21.40
CA SER A 23 -17.03 3.86 -22.31
C SER A 23 -16.67 3.98 -23.80
N LEU A 24 -15.55 4.61 -24.14
CA LEU A 24 -15.03 4.68 -25.51
C LEU A 24 -14.24 3.43 -25.93
N TYR A 25 -13.85 2.58 -24.97
CA TYR A 25 -12.97 1.44 -25.21
C TYR A 25 -13.63 0.08 -24.96
N PHE A 26 -14.78 0.05 -24.30
CA PHE A 26 -15.50 -1.18 -23.98
C PHE A 26 -16.92 -1.09 -24.52
N ASP A 27 -17.29 -2.04 -25.37
CA ASP A 27 -18.60 -2.15 -25.97
C ASP A 27 -19.34 -3.37 -25.41
N ASP A 28 -20.66 -3.30 -25.31
CA ASP A 28 -21.50 -4.46 -25.04
C ASP A 28 -21.28 -5.56 -26.11
N ALA A 29 -21.05 -6.79 -25.68
CA ALA A 29 -20.77 -7.93 -26.54
C ALA A 29 -22.02 -8.76 -26.91
N GLY A 30 -23.21 -8.31 -26.53
CA GLY A 30 -24.47 -9.01 -26.71
C GLY A 30 -24.74 -10.04 -25.61
N ALA A 31 -25.51 -11.07 -25.96
CA ALA A 31 -25.88 -12.11 -25.01
C ALA A 31 -24.66 -12.94 -24.57
N PRO A 32 -24.42 -13.11 -23.25
CA PRO A 32 -23.37 -14.01 -22.76
C PRO A 32 -23.72 -15.48 -23.02
N PRO A 33 -22.75 -16.40 -22.90
CA PRO A 33 -23.00 -17.84 -22.94
C PRO A 33 -24.10 -18.28 -21.98
N SER A 34 -24.92 -19.23 -22.45
CA SER A 34 -25.98 -19.86 -21.67
C SER A 34 -25.84 -21.40 -21.75
N PRO A 35 -25.64 -22.11 -20.63
CA PRO A 35 -25.57 -21.59 -19.26
C PRO A 35 -24.33 -20.72 -19.02
N PRO A 36 -24.35 -19.81 -18.01
CA PRO A 36 -23.17 -19.05 -17.63
C PRO A 36 -21.99 -19.98 -17.29
N PRO A 37 -20.75 -19.65 -17.69
CA PRO A 37 -19.61 -20.51 -17.42
C PRO A 37 -19.41 -20.76 -15.91
N GLN A 38 -19.25 -22.04 -15.57
CA GLN A 38 -18.98 -22.51 -14.22
C GLN A 38 -18.14 -23.80 -14.30
N TYR A 39 -17.04 -23.87 -13.56
CA TYR A 39 -16.12 -25.02 -13.60
C TYR A 39 -15.75 -25.51 -12.20
N ASP A 40 -15.70 -26.83 -12.04
CA ASP A 40 -15.09 -27.46 -10.88
C ASP A 40 -13.57 -27.55 -11.05
N LEU A 41 -12.81 -27.49 -9.95
CA LEU A 41 -11.34 -27.53 -9.98
C LEU A 41 -10.78 -28.83 -10.60
N LYS A 42 -11.55 -29.92 -10.58
CA LYS A 42 -11.18 -31.20 -11.23
C LYS A 42 -11.13 -31.08 -12.75
N HIS A 43 -11.98 -30.24 -13.34
CA HIS A 43 -12.08 -30.03 -14.78
C HIS A 43 -11.80 -28.56 -15.13
N TRP A 44 -10.84 -27.96 -14.41
CA TRP A 44 -10.50 -26.55 -14.61
C TRP A 44 -10.01 -26.31 -16.04
N PRO A 45 -10.48 -25.25 -16.73
CA PRO A 45 -10.30 -25.09 -18.18
C PRO A 45 -8.88 -24.71 -18.62
N TYR A 46 -7.98 -24.42 -17.67
CA TYR A 46 -6.57 -24.15 -17.95
C TYR A 46 -5.67 -24.66 -16.81
N ARG A 47 -4.36 -24.77 -17.04
CA ARG A 47 -3.40 -25.09 -15.97
C ARG A 47 -2.72 -23.85 -15.42
N GLU A 48 -2.52 -22.86 -16.28
CA GLU A 48 -1.87 -21.61 -15.93
C GLU A 48 -2.24 -20.49 -16.90
N TYR A 49 -1.94 -19.27 -16.47
CA TYR A 49 -1.90 -18.08 -17.32
C TYR A 49 -0.80 -17.12 -16.85
N TRP A 50 -0.41 -16.23 -17.74
CA TRP A 50 0.58 -15.19 -17.51
C TRP A 50 -0.05 -13.84 -17.83
N THR A 51 0.25 -12.82 -17.02
CA THR A 51 -0.19 -11.46 -17.27
C THR A 51 0.99 -10.49 -17.21
N GLY A 52 1.06 -9.58 -18.19
CA GLY A 52 1.96 -8.44 -18.13
C GLY A 52 1.39 -7.36 -17.23
N ILE A 53 2.24 -6.70 -16.44
CA ILE A 53 1.87 -5.64 -15.50
C ILE A 53 2.42 -4.31 -16.01
N VAL A 54 1.55 -3.32 -16.15
CA VAL A 54 1.85 -1.96 -16.60
C VAL A 54 1.43 -0.98 -15.51
N PHE A 55 2.35 -0.09 -15.12
CA PHE A 55 2.10 0.98 -14.16
C PHE A 55 2.40 2.32 -14.81
N ASN A 56 1.44 3.25 -14.74
CA ASN A 56 1.53 4.59 -15.30
C ASN A 56 2.06 4.60 -16.76
N GLY A 57 1.50 3.71 -17.59
CA GLY A 57 1.83 3.58 -19.00
C GLY A 57 3.17 2.89 -19.32
N SER A 58 3.90 2.39 -18.33
CA SER A 58 5.14 1.64 -18.53
C SER A 58 4.98 0.20 -18.07
N LYS A 59 5.43 -0.77 -18.88
CA LYS A 59 5.50 -2.16 -18.42
C LYS A 59 6.49 -2.22 -17.26
N ILE A 60 6.06 -2.79 -16.15
CA ILE A 60 6.86 -2.91 -14.92
C ILE A 60 7.09 -4.36 -14.52
N GLY A 61 6.38 -5.33 -15.10
CA GLY A 61 6.54 -6.69 -14.65
C GLY A 61 5.62 -7.69 -15.33
N PHE A 62 5.53 -8.84 -14.69
CA PHE A 62 4.55 -9.86 -15.01
C PHE A 62 4.13 -10.61 -13.75
N SER A 63 3.04 -11.35 -13.89
CA SER A 63 2.64 -12.39 -12.94
C SER A 63 2.26 -13.66 -13.67
N ARG A 64 2.30 -14.76 -12.93
CA ARG A 64 1.90 -16.10 -13.35
C ARG A 64 1.01 -16.67 -12.26
N LEU A 65 -0.11 -17.26 -12.65
CA LEU A 65 -0.91 -18.09 -11.77
C LEU A 65 -1.04 -19.47 -12.38
N SER A 66 -0.84 -20.50 -11.57
CA SER A 66 -1.09 -21.89 -11.95
C SER A 66 -1.91 -22.60 -10.90
N ILE A 67 -2.70 -23.58 -11.34
CA ILE A 67 -3.55 -24.40 -10.49
C ILE A 67 -3.39 -25.87 -10.87
N ALA A 68 -3.23 -26.73 -9.87
CA ALA A 68 -3.12 -28.16 -10.04
C ALA A 68 -3.71 -28.91 -8.84
N PRO A 69 -4.16 -30.16 -9.01
CA PRO A 69 -4.44 -31.03 -7.86
C PRO A 69 -3.22 -31.15 -6.96
N ALA A 70 -3.42 -31.12 -5.65
CA ALA A 70 -2.36 -31.41 -4.69
C ALA A 70 -1.87 -32.86 -4.87
N ARG A 71 -0.56 -33.07 -4.68
CA ARG A 71 0.03 -34.42 -4.80
C ARG A 71 -0.41 -35.33 -3.65
N ASP A 72 -0.70 -34.73 -2.51
CA ASP A 72 -1.08 -35.30 -1.24
C ASP A 72 -2.45 -34.77 -0.82
N GLY A 73 -3.46 -35.65 -0.79
CA GLY A 73 -4.81 -35.31 -0.34
C GLY A 73 -5.84 -35.26 -1.47
N ALA A 74 -6.80 -36.19 -1.43
CA ALA A 74 -7.94 -36.18 -2.34
C ALA A 74 -8.80 -34.92 -2.11
N GLY A 75 -9.14 -34.22 -3.19
CA GLY A 75 -9.97 -33.01 -3.14
C GLY A 75 -9.23 -31.74 -2.72
N LEU A 76 -7.90 -31.76 -2.65
CA LEU A 76 -7.07 -30.58 -2.44
C LEU A 76 -6.42 -30.12 -3.74
N TYR A 77 -6.20 -28.80 -3.84
CA TYR A 77 -5.60 -28.14 -4.99
C TYR A 77 -4.52 -27.17 -4.51
N GLU A 78 -3.46 -27.06 -5.29
CA GLU A 78 -2.38 -26.10 -5.12
C GLU A 78 -2.55 -24.98 -6.14
N ILE A 79 -2.63 -23.74 -5.64
CA ILE A 79 -2.56 -22.52 -6.44
C ILE A 79 -1.16 -21.94 -6.22
N ARG A 80 -0.42 -21.73 -7.29
CA ARG A 80 0.91 -21.11 -7.24
C ARG A 80 0.87 -19.80 -7.99
N SER A 81 1.23 -18.73 -7.30
CA SER A 81 1.35 -17.40 -7.92
C SER A 81 2.77 -16.90 -7.82
N GLU A 82 3.29 -16.43 -8.95
CA GLU A 82 4.59 -15.77 -9.05
C GLU A 82 4.35 -14.36 -9.58
N SER A 83 5.03 -13.36 -9.04
CA SER A 83 5.02 -12.01 -9.60
C SER A 83 6.39 -11.39 -9.48
N THR A 84 6.80 -10.66 -10.50
CA THR A 84 8.04 -9.90 -10.50
C THR A 84 7.79 -8.58 -11.19
N PHE A 85 8.16 -7.49 -10.53
CA PHE A 85 8.17 -6.18 -11.17
C PHE A 85 9.38 -5.35 -10.72
N LEU A 86 9.83 -4.51 -11.64
CA LEU A 86 10.93 -3.56 -11.49
C LEU A 86 10.37 -2.16 -11.73
N LEU A 87 10.58 -1.28 -10.75
CA LEU A 87 10.18 0.11 -10.81
C LEU A 87 11.42 0.99 -10.70
N LYS A 88 11.41 2.17 -11.33
CA LYS A 88 12.40 3.21 -11.04
C LYS A 88 11.79 4.25 -10.13
N PHE A 89 12.53 4.58 -9.08
CA PHE A 89 12.21 5.63 -8.13
C PHE A 89 13.47 6.38 -7.72
N LEU A 90 13.48 7.70 -7.90
CA LEU A 90 14.62 8.59 -7.61
C LEU A 90 15.91 8.12 -8.30
N GLY A 91 15.80 7.71 -9.57
CA GLY A 91 16.90 7.22 -10.40
C GLY A 91 17.37 5.80 -10.08
N LEU A 92 16.74 5.12 -9.12
CA LEU A 92 17.17 3.83 -8.61
C LEU A 92 16.16 2.74 -8.94
N GLU A 93 16.64 1.54 -9.19
CA GLU A 93 15.81 0.38 -9.51
C GLU A 93 15.34 -0.31 -8.23
N LYS A 94 14.02 -0.49 -8.13
CA LYS A 94 13.31 -1.15 -7.03
C LYS A 94 12.76 -2.48 -7.52
N GLN A 95 13.18 -3.57 -6.90
CA GLN A 95 12.79 -4.91 -7.32
C GLN A 95 11.88 -5.57 -6.30
N PHE A 96 10.72 -6.02 -6.78
CA PHE A 96 9.74 -6.76 -6.00
C PHE A 96 9.52 -8.14 -6.60
N GLN A 97 9.52 -9.15 -5.74
CA GLN A 97 9.20 -10.52 -6.12
C GLN A 97 8.25 -11.14 -5.10
N LEU A 98 7.27 -11.87 -5.62
CA LEU A 98 6.35 -12.69 -4.85
C LEU A 98 6.40 -14.11 -5.39
N THR A 99 6.56 -15.08 -4.49
CA THR A 99 6.25 -16.49 -4.75
C THR A 99 5.27 -16.95 -3.69
N SER A 100 4.16 -17.55 -4.11
CA SER A 100 3.11 -18.03 -3.22
C SER A 100 2.69 -19.44 -3.60
N LEU A 101 2.35 -20.23 -2.57
CA LEU A 101 1.69 -21.50 -2.67
C LEU A 101 0.52 -21.47 -1.70
N ASP A 102 -0.70 -21.57 -2.22
CA ASP A 102 -1.91 -21.73 -1.43
C ASP A 102 -2.48 -23.13 -1.67
N ARG A 103 -2.81 -23.85 -0.60
CA ARG A 103 -3.56 -25.09 -0.68
C ARG A 103 -5.01 -24.83 -0.31
N VAL A 104 -5.90 -25.25 -1.20
CA VAL A 104 -7.34 -25.02 -1.09
C VAL A 104 -8.13 -26.31 -1.28
N ARG A 105 -9.36 -26.33 -0.77
CA ARG A 105 -10.35 -27.38 -1.08
C ARG A 105 -10.99 -27.14 -2.44
N ASP A 106 -11.88 -28.06 -2.87
CA ASP A 106 -12.58 -27.93 -4.16
C ASP A 106 -13.41 -26.64 -4.29
N ASP A 107 -13.88 -26.10 -3.17
CA ASP A 107 -14.67 -24.87 -3.08
C ASP A 107 -13.81 -23.62 -2.89
N LEU A 108 -12.49 -23.75 -3.10
CA LEU A 108 -11.46 -22.71 -2.95
C LEU A 108 -11.15 -22.30 -1.50
N THR A 109 -11.75 -22.92 -0.48
CA THR A 109 -11.45 -22.58 0.92
C THR A 109 -10.01 -22.92 1.31
N LEU A 110 -9.37 -21.98 2.00
CA LEU A 110 -7.97 -22.05 2.41
C LEU A 110 -7.74 -23.16 3.44
N VAL A 111 -6.69 -23.96 3.21
CA VAL A 111 -6.19 -24.97 4.17
C VAL A 111 -4.86 -24.51 4.74
N GLU A 112 -3.89 -24.24 3.88
CA GLU A 112 -2.56 -23.77 4.25
C GLU A 112 -1.98 -22.87 3.17
N PHE A 113 -1.02 -22.03 3.54
CA PHE A 113 -0.30 -21.17 2.60
C PHE A 113 1.17 -21.01 2.98
N ALA A 114 1.99 -20.73 1.97
CA ALA A 114 3.36 -20.30 2.10
C ALA A 114 3.64 -19.18 1.09
N HIS A 115 3.99 -17.99 1.59
CA HIS A 115 4.31 -16.82 0.77
C HIS A 115 5.73 -16.36 1.06
N ASP A 116 6.52 -16.13 0.02
CA ASP A 116 7.83 -15.52 0.06
C ASP A 116 7.77 -14.20 -0.71
N TYR A 117 7.95 -13.08 0.02
CA TYR A 117 8.10 -11.75 -0.55
C TYR A 117 9.58 -11.38 -0.49
N SER A 118 10.08 -10.77 -1.57
CA SER A 118 11.43 -10.21 -1.64
C SER A 118 11.36 -8.79 -2.17
N MET A 119 12.03 -7.87 -1.46
CA MET A 119 12.11 -6.44 -1.80
C MET A 119 13.55 -5.99 -1.61
N ASP A 120 14.22 -5.61 -2.70
CA ASP A 120 15.64 -5.19 -2.71
C ASP A 120 16.59 -6.16 -1.95
N GLY A 121 16.28 -7.46 -2.00
CA GLY A 121 17.03 -8.54 -1.35
C GLY A 121 16.61 -8.87 0.08
N ASN A 122 15.85 -7.99 0.75
CA ASN A 122 15.21 -8.30 2.03
C ASN A 122 14.03 -9.24 1.82
N LYS A 123 13.83 -10.17 2.76
CA LYS A 123 12.83 -11.24 2.63
C LYS A 123 11.82 -11.21 3.77
N LEU A 124 10.56 -11.40 3.41
CA LEU A 124 9.46 -11.67 4.32
C LEU A 124 8.85 -13.01 3.93
N LYS A 125 8.86 -13.96 4.87
CA LYS A 125 8.21 -15.26 4.69
C LYS A 125 7.00 -15.36 5.59
N LEU A 126 5.89 -15.82 5.02
CA LEU A 126 4.67 -16.12 5.74
C LEU A 126 4.32 -17.58 5.50
N THR A 127 4.02 -18.30 6.57
CA THR A 127 3.45 -19.64 6.48
C THR A 127 2.25 -19.70 7.42
N GLY A 128 1.15 -20.28 7.00
CA GLY A 128 0.00 -20.44 7.88
C GLY A 128 -0.91 -21.58 7.51
N ALA A 129 -1.77 -21.94 8.45
CA ALA A 129 -2.76 -22.99 8.32
C ALA A 129 -4.04 -22.63 9.06
N VAL A 130 -5.18 -23.00 8.46
CA VAL A 130 -6.50 -22.85 9.08
C VAL A 130 -6.78 -24.08 9.94
N ALA A 131 -7.06 -23.86 11.22
CA ALA A 131 -7.36 -24.88 12.20
C ALA A 131 -8.65 -24.52 12.97
N GLY A 132 -9.76 -25.11 12.54
CA GLY A 132 -11.08 -24.85 13.15
C GLY A 132 -11.54 -23.43 12.90
N ASP A 133 -11.76 -22.67 13.97
CA ASP A 133 -12.21 -21.28 14.00
C ASP A 133 -11.06 -20.27 14.11
N SER A 134 -9.82 -20.70 13.84
CA SER A 134 -8.67 -19.80 13.84
C SER A 134 -7.66 -20.16 12.74
N MET A 135 -6.82 -19.20 12.37
CA MET A 135 -5.68 -19.38 11.49
C MET A 135 -4.41 -19.04 12.26
N GLN A 136 -3.42 -19.93 12.17
CA GLN A 136 -2.08 -19.66 12.69
C GLN A 136 -1.20 -19.13 11.56
N VAL A 137 -0.44 -18.08 11.82
CA VAL A 137 0.49 -17.46 10.88
C VAL A 137 1.84 -17.31 11.53
N ALA A 138 2.88 -17.86 10.93
CA ALA A 138 4.26 -17.59 11.26
C ALA A 138 4.84 -16.60 10.25
N VAL A 139 5.45 -15.53 10.78
CA VAL A 139 6.07 -14.45 10.03
C VAL A 139 7.57 -14.49 10.27
N VAL A 140 8.37 -14.56 9.21
CA VAL A 140 9.84 -14.57 9.31
C VAL A 140 10.43 -13.42 8.50
N THR A 141 11.19 -12.54 9.16
CA THR A 141 11.87 -11.38 8.58
C THR A 141 13.14 -11.06 9.39
N GLY A 142 14.24 -10.67 8.73
CA GLY A 142 15.53 -10.42 9.40
C GLY A 142 16.03 -11.58 10.28
N GLY A 143 15.72 -12.82 9.90
CA GLY A 143 16.02 -14.02 10.72
C GLY A 143 15.14 -14.23 11.96
N ASN A 144 14.19 -13.34 12.23
CA ASN A 144 13.30 -13.40 13.39
C ASN A 144 11.97 -14.01 13.02
N ARG A 145 11.42 -14.82 13.93
CA ARG A 145 10.12 -15.46 13.77
C ARG A 145 9.13 -14.87 14.77
N SER A 146 7.99 -14.42 14.28
CA SER A 146 6.81 -14.05 15.06
C SER A 146 5.67 -14.99 14.71
N GLU A 147 4.81 -15.29 15.68
CA GLU A 147 3.61 -16.10 15.45
C GLU A 147 2.38 -15.29 15.82
N GLN A 148 1.32 -15.46 15.03
CA GLN A 148 0.03 -14.81 15.20
C GLN A 148 -1.06 -15.86 15.13
N GLN A 149 -2.10 -15.67 15.94
CA GLN A 149 -3.34 -16.43 15.83
C GLN A 149 -4.46 -15.46 15.49
N ILE A 150 -5.13 -15.73 14.38
CA ILE A 150 -6.19 -14.88 13.84
C ILE A 150 -7.52 -15.64 13.99
N PRO A 151 -8.48 -15.14 14.78
CA PRO A 151 -9.79 -15.77 14.90
C PRO A 151 -10.58 -15.60 13.59
N LEU A 152 -11.33 -16.63 13.22
CA LEU A 152 -12.14 -16.70 12.01
C LEU A 152 -13.63 -16.80 12.37
N THR A 153 -14.46 -16.08 11.64
CA THR A 153 -15.92 -16.13 11.79
C THR A 153 -16.61 -16.97 10.72
N GLY A 154 -15.85 -17.55 9.79
CA GLY A 154 -16.36 -18.32 8.66
C GLY A 154 -15.26 -18.80 7.74
N PRO A 155 -15.63 -19.30 6.53
CA PRO A 155 -14.66 -19.73 5.53
C PRO A 155 -13.71 -18.61 5.14
N LEU A 156 -12.45 -18.98 4.93
CA LEU A 156 -11.37 -18.07 4.56
C LEU A 156 -10.79 -18.50 3.21
N TYR A 157 -10.39 -17.52 2.42
CA TYR A 157 -9.84 -17.72 1.08
C TYR A 157 -8.48 -17.01 0.94
N PRO A 158 -7.53 -17.47 0.11
CA PRO A 158 -6.34 -16.69 -0.21
C PRO A 158 -6.65 -15.63 -1.28
N THR A 159 -5.87 -14.55 -1.38
CA THR A 159 -6.08 -13.54 -2.44
C THR A 159 -5.88 -14.09 -3.86
N SER A 160 -5.13 -15.18 -4.02
CA SER A 160 -4.94 -15.88 -5.30
C SER A 160 -6.23 -16.47 -5.90
N VAL A 161 -7.30 -16.63 -5.11
CA VAL A 161 -8.59 -17.11 -5.63
C VAL A 161 -9.50 -16.01 -6.13
N ILE A 162 -9.18 -14.73 -5.92
CA ILE A 162 -10.00 -13.61 -6.42
C ILE A 162 -10.31 -13.73 -7.94
N PRO A 163 -9.35 -14.05 -8.83
CA PRO A 163 -9.67 -14.29 -10.24
C PRO A 163 -10.32 -15.65 -10.53
N LEU A 164 -10.40 -16.57 -9.56
CA LEU A 164 -10.94 -17.93 -9.75
C LEU A 164 -12.37 -18.06 -9.19
N TYR A 165 -12.69 -17.30 -8.16
CA TYR A 165 -13.94 -17.40 -7.39
C TYR A 165 -15.18 -17.24 -8.29
N PRO A 166 -15.28 -16.22 -9.17
CA PRO A 166 -16.43 -16.11 -10.06
C PRO A 166 -16.60 -17.31 -11.00
N LEU A 167 -15.52 -17.91 -11.49
CA LEU A 167 -15.59 -19.05 -12.40
C LEU A 167 -15.98 -20.34 -11.68
N ARG A 168 -15.58 -20.51 -10.41
CA ARG A 168 -15.98 -21.66 -9.59
C ARG A 168 -17.46 -21.62 -9.20
N HIS A 169 -17.97 -20.42 -8.94
CA HIS A 169 -19.33 -20.21 -8.43
C HIS A 169 -20.34 -19.78 -9.51
N GLY A 170 -19.90 -19.32 -10.68
CA GLY A 170 -20.69 -19.01 -11.87
C GLY A 170 -20.59 -17.54 -12.35
N LEU A 171 -20.34 -17.35 -13.65
CA LEU A 171 -20.23 -16.02 -14.28
C LEU A 171 -21.59 -15.46 -14.78
N GLU A 172 -22.58 -15.40 -13.91
CA GLU A 172 -23.89 -14.84 -14.26
C GLU A 172 -23.93 -13.32 -14.06
N ILE A 173 -24.35 -12.56 -15.08
CA ILE A 173 -24.48 -11.09 -14.98
C ILE A 173 -25.50 -10.72 -13.90
N GLY A 174 -25.14 -9.74 -13.06
CA GLY A 174 -25.91 -9.29 -11.89
C GLY A 174 -25.65 -10.10 -10.63
N ARG A 175 -24.92 -11.22 -10.71
CA ARG A 175 -24.53 -12.01 -9.55
C ARG A 175 -23.46 -11.29 -8.74
N ARG A 176 -23.59 -11.38 -7.41
CA ARG A 176 -22.67 -10.79 -6.44
C ARG A 176 -22.12 -11.82 -5.50
N TYR A 177 -20.84 -11.66 -5.15
CA TYR A 177 -20.12 -12.50 -4.21
C TYR A 177 -19.55 -11.64 -3.09
N ALA A 178 -19.54 -12.19 -1.87
CA ALA A 178 -18.88 -11.60 -0.72
C ALA A 178 -18.25 -12.71 0.12
N TYR A 179 -16.95 -12.60 0.40
CA TYR A 179 -16.21 -13.61 1.17
C TYR A 179 -14.98 -12.98 1.85
N ALA A 180 -14.48 -13.63 2.90
CA ALA A 180 -13.28 -13.20 3.60
C ALA A 180 -12.03 -13.78 2.94
N ALA A 181 -11.02 -12.97 2.69
CA ALA A 181 -9.72 -13.40 2.20
C ALA A 181 -8.60 -12.98 3.15
N TYR A 182 -7.56 -13.79 3.27
CA TYR A 182 -6.33 -13.39 3.95
C TYR A 182 -5.36 -12.79 2.94
N ASP A 183 -4.98 -11.54 3.18
CA ASP A 183 -3.97 -10.86 2.39
C ASP A 183 -2.61 -10.91 3.11
N GLY A 184 -1.66 -11.63 2.53
CA GLY A 184 -0.33 -11.79 3.12
C GLY A 184 0.49 -10.51 3.13
N GLN A 185 0.27 -9.59 2.19
CA GLN A 185 1.04 -8.35 2.12
C GLN A 185 0.69 -7.39 3.26
N THR A 186 -0.60 -7.23 3.56
CA THR A 186 -1.09 -6.43 4.69
C THR A 186 -1.18 -7.22 5.99
N GLN A 187 -1.14 -8.55 5.93
CA GLN A 187 -1.31 -9.49 7.04
C GLN A 187 -2.65 -9.30 7.75
N THR A 188 -3.70 -9.04 6.98
CA THR A 188 -5.06 -8.80 7.48
C THR A 188 -6.08 -9.73 6.85
N LEU A 189 -7.21 -9.89 7.53
CA LEU A 189 -8.42 -10.43 6.92
C LEU A 189 -9.15 -9.29 6.21
N ALA A 190 -9.41 -9.47 4.92
CA ALA A 190 -10.11 -8.52 4.08
C ALA A 190 -11.43 -9.11 3.56
N GLN A 191 -12.49 -8.30 3.54
CA GLN A 191 -13.69 -8.65 2.81
C GLN A 191 -13.47 -8.37 1.32
N VAL A 192 -13.68 -9.38 0.49
CA VAL A 192 -13.73 -9.27 -0.97
C VAL A 192 -15.19 -9.23 -1.39
N GLU A 193 -15.55 -8.25 -2.21
CA GLU A 193 -16.84 -8.20 -2.88
C GLU A 193 -16.61 -8.21 -4.40
N GLN A 194 -17.40 -9.00 -5.13
CA GLN A 194 -17.33 -9.07 -6.59
C GLN A 194 -18.73 -8.95 -7.19
N ASP A 195 -18.85 -8.16 -8.26
CA ASP A 195 -20.07 -7.96 -9.03
C ASP A 195 -19.80 -8.27 -10.51
N ILE A 196 -20.57 -9.19 -11.10
CA ILE A 196 -20.52 -9.51 -12.52
C ILE A 196 -21.39 -8.52 -13.28
N GLN A 197 -20.79 -7.46 -13.79
CA GLN A 197 -21.51 -6.27 -14.25
C GLN A 197 -22.01 -6.35 -15.69
N GLY A 198 -21.38 -7.17 -16.54
CA GLY A 198 -21.72 -7.24 -17.95
C GLY A 198 -20.85 -8.18 -18.75
N TYR A 199 -21.08 -8.23 -20.06
CA TYR A 199 -20.30 -8.99 -21.02
C TYR A 199 -19.91 -8.04 -22.15
N GLU A 200 -18.62 -7.76 -22.24
CA GLU A 200 -18.07 -6.66 -23.03
C GLU A 200 -16.98 -7.16 -24.00
N ARG A 201 -16.75 -6.40 -25.07
CA ARG A 201 -15.65 -6.55 -26.00
C ARG A 201 -14.84 -5.26 -26.06
N SER A 202 -13.57 -5.35 -26.42
CA SER A 202 -12.68 -4.20 -26.51
C SER A 202 -11.63 -4.38 -27.60
N LYS A 203 -10.99 -3.29 -28.02
CA LYS A 203 -9.74 -3.34 -28.79
C LYS A 203 -8.53 -3.65 -27.92
N LEU A 204 -8.67 -3.60 -26.59
CA LEU A 204 -7.60 -3.84 -25.62
C LEU A 204 -7.36 -5.34 -25.35
N PHE A 205 -8.30 -6.20 -25.72
CA PHE A 205 -8.18 -7.65 -25.58
C PHE A 205 -8.93 -8.37 -26.71
N THR A 206 -8.60 -9.63 -26.94
CA THR A 206 -9.23 -10.44 -28.00
C THR A 206 -10.48 -11.15 -27.48
N GLY A 207 -11.56 -11.10 -28.26
CA GLY A 207 -12.81 -11.79 -27.96
C GLY A 207 -13.71 -11.00 -27.01
N ASN A 208 -14.61 -11.72 -26.35
CA ASN A 208 -15.57 -11.18 -25.40
C ASN A 208 -15.21 -11.62 -23.98
N ALA A 209 -15.60 -10.82 -23.00
CA ALA A 209 -15.25 -11.07 -21.61
C ALA A 209 -16.32 -10.56 -20.64
N PHE A 210 -16.53 -11.28 -19.56
CA PHE A 210 -17.31 -10.84 -18.41
C PHE A 210 -16.57 -9.75 -17.67
N LYS A 211 -17.25 -8.63 -17.43
CA LYS A 211 -16.75 -7.54 -16.60
C LYS A 211 -17.04 -7.85 -15.14
N VAL A 212 -16.00 -8.08 -14.37
CA VAL A 212 -16.05 -8.36 -12.94
C VAL A 212 -15.46 -7.16 -12.19
N ARG A 213 -16.28 -6.44 -11.44
CA ARG A 213 -15.80 -5.40 -10.53
C ARG A 213 -15.55 -6.04 -9.17
N SER A 214 -14.32 -5.91 -8.66
CA SER A 214 -13.94 -6.41 -7.35
C SER A 214 -13.61 -5.23 -6.43
N THR A 215 -13.95 -5.36 -5.15
CA THR A 215 -13.49 -4.44 -4.10
C THR A 215 -12.89 -5.21 -2.94
N MET A 216 -11.73 -4.76 -2.46
CA MET A 216 -11.03 -5.34 -1.32
C MET A 216 -10.22 -4.23 -0.65
N LEU A 217 -10.22 -4.19 0.68
CA LEU A 217 -9.40 -3.23 1.45
C LEU A 217 -9.64 -1.75 1.04
N GLY A 218 -10.88 -1.39 0.70
CA GLY A 218 -11.25 -0.04 0.27
C GLY A 218 -10.96 0.29 -1.20
N HIS A 219 -10.21 -0.55 -1.91
CA HIS A 219 -9.83 -0.32 -3.31
C HIS A 219 -10.66 -1.17 -4.26
N ALA A 220 -10.94 -0.60 -5.44
CA ALA A 220 -11.66 -1.28 -6.51
C ALA A 220 -10.73 -1.66 -7.67
N SER A 221 -10.94 -2.84 -8.24
CA SER A 221 -10.43 -3.22 -9.55
C SER A 221 -11.58 -3.65 -10.48
N THR A 222 -11.35 -3.58 -11.78
CA THR A 222 -12.26 -4.09 -12.80
C THR A 222 -11.49 -5.02 -13.71
N MET A 223 -11.91 -6.28 -13.76
CA MET A 223 -11.30 -7.35 -14.53
C MET A 223 -12.25 -7.79 -15.63
N TRP A 224 -11.73 -8.00 -16.82
CA TRP A 224 -12.40 -8.64 -17.94
C TRP A 224 -11.93 -10.08 -18.02
N MET A 225 -12.85 -11.01 -17.81
CA MET A 225 -12.60 -12.45 -17.76
C MET A 225 -13.24 -13.14 -18.95
N ASN A 226 -12.47 -13.90 -19.73
CA ASN A 226 -13.04 -14.66 -20.84
C ASN A 226 -13.85 -15.88 -20.35
N GLU A 227 -14.51 -16.58 -21.26
CA GLU A 227 -15.39 -17.72 -20.94
C GLU A 227 -14.66 -18.93 -20.31
N LEU A 228 -13.34 -19.00 -20.50
CA LEU A 228 -12.47 -19.99 -19.85
C LEU A 228 -12.00 -19.52 -18.46
N GLY A 229 -12.43 -18.35 -17.99
CA GLY A 229 -12.05 -17.80 -16.71
C GLY A 229 -10.68 -17.10 -16.65
N LYS A 230 -10.03 -16.87 -17.79
CA LYS A 230 -8.75 -16.16 -17.81
C LYS A 230 -8.97 -14.63 -17.75
N PRO A 231 -8.23 -13.90 -16.91
CA PRO A 231 -8.29 -12.44 -16.86
C PRO A 231 -7.59 -11.86 -18.09
N VAL A 232 -8.36 -11.51 -19.13
CA VAL A 232 -7.79 -10.97 -20.39
C VAL A 232 -7.29 -9.55 -20.22
N PHE A 233 -7.89 -8.78 -19.32
CA PHE A 233 -7.52 -7.41 -19.03
C PHE A 233 -8.00 -7.02 -17.62
N GLU A 234 -7.28 -6.15 -16.92
CA GLU A 234 -7.66 -5.64 -15.61
C GLU A 234 -7.20 -4.19 -15.45
N LEU A 235 -8.06 -3.36 -14.88
CA LEU A 235 -7.77 -2.00 -14.43
C LEU A 235 -7.84 -1.95 -12.91
N ALA A 236 -6.77 -1.46 -12.29
CA ALA A 236 -6.69 -1.18 -10.86
C ALA A 236 -6.12 0.24 -10.65
N LEU A 237 -6.25 0.77 -9.42
CA LEU A 237 -5.75 2.11 -9.06
C LEU A 237 -6.26 3.21 -10.01
N ASN A 238 -7.56 3.17 -10.34
CA ASN A 238 -8.18 4.10 -11.30
C ASN A 238 -7.52 4.10 -12.69
N GLY A 239 -6.99 2.95 -13.13
CA GLY A 239 -6.36 2.77 -14.44
C GLY A 239 -4.87 3.09 -14.48
N VAL A 240 -4.27 3.46 -13.34
CA VAL A 240 -2.81 3.61 -13.23
C VAL A 240 -2.12 2.25 -13.32
N LEU A 241 -2.73 1.21 -12.75
CA LEU A 241 -2.24 -0.16 -12.85
C LEU A 241 -3.11 -0.94 -13.83
N ILE A 242 -2.46 -1.58 -14.80
CA ILE A 242 -3.09 -2.42 -15.80
C ILE A 242 -2.41 -3.78 -15.80
N SER A 243 -3.21 -4.84 -15.80
CA SER A 243 -2.73 -6.21 -16.05
C SER A 243 -3.42 -6.75 -17.29
N ALA A 244 -2.69 -7.45 -18.16
CA ALA A 244 -3.27 -8.02 -19.38
C ALA A 244 -2.70 -9.39 -19.67
N LEU A 245 -3.53 -10.30 -20.19
CA LEU A 245 -3.11 -11.65 -20.54
C LEU A 245 -2.07 -11.61 -21.66
N GLU A 246 -0.95 -12.31 -21.45
CA GLU A 246 0.15 -12.39 -22.40
C GLU A 246 0.67 -13.83 -22.50
N SER A 247 1.47 -14.11 -23.54
CA SER A 247 2.26 -15.34 -23.56
C SER A 247 3.40 -15.28 -22.52
N GLU A 248 3.87 -16.45 -22.07
CA GLU A 248 5.07 -16.54 -21.22
C GLU A 248 6.27 -15.81 -21.85
N HIS A 249 6.43 -15.93 -23.17
CA HIS A 249 7.52 -15.27 -23.89
C HIS A 249 7.44 -13.74 -23.80
N GLU A 250 6.27 -13.15 -24.03
CA GLU A 250 6.05 -11.70 -23.94
C GLU A 250 6.17 -11.17 -22.51
N ALA A 251 5.66 -11.95 -21.54
CA ALA A 251 5.77 -11.66 -20.13
C ALA A 251 7.24 -11.62 -19.69
N LYS A 252 8.02 -12.66 -20.04
CA LYS A 252 9.45 -12.75 -19.67
C LYS A 252 10.34 -11.81 -20.47
N ARG A 253 9.97 -11.44 -21.70
CA ARG A 253 10.72 -10.46 -22.53
C ARG A 253 10.86 -9.10 -21.83
N TYR A 254 9.94 -8.77 -20.94
CA TYR A 254 10.04 -7.59 -20.09
C TYR A 254 11.35 -7.53 -19.31
N LEU A 255 11.84 -8.63 -18.74
CA LEU A 255 13.09 -8.63 -17.94
C LEU A 255 14.28 -8.08 -18.74
N ALA A 256 14.30 -8.29 -20.06
CA ALA A 256 15.31 -7.74 -20.95
C ALA A 256 15.05 -6.26 -21.33
N LEU A 257 13.78 -5.84 -21.41
CA LEU A 257 13.41 -4.45 -21.75
C LEU A 257 13.46 -3.51 -20.54
N ALA A 258 13.25 -4.03 -19.34
CA ALA A 258 13.22 -3.28 -18.08
C ALA A 258 14.53 -2.53 -17.84
N SER A 259 15.67 -3.17 -18.10
CA SER A 259 17.01 -2.59 -17.99
C SER A 259 17.25 -1.41 -18.95
N LEU A 260 16.44 -1.30 -20.01
CA LEU A 260 16.52 -0.21 -20.99
C LEU A 260 15.55 0.93 -20.67
N ASN A 261 14.57 0.72 -19.78
CA ASN A 261 13.62 1.76 -19.41
C ASN A 261 14.30 2.80 -18.50
N LYS A 262 14.29 4.07 -18.92
CA LYS A 262 14.89 5.18 -18.17
C LYS A 262 13.86 6.04 -17.44
N LYS A 263 12.57 5.75 -17.57
CA LYS A 263 11.52 6.56 -16.95
C LYS A 263 11.45 6.30 -15.45
N ASP A 264 11.45 7.37 -14.68
CA ASP A 264 11.24 7.34 -13.23
C ASP A 264 9.74 7.39 -12.93
N VAL A 265 9.08 6.28 -13.26
CA VAL A 265 7.61 6.20 -13.27
C VAL A 265 7.00 6.46 -11.90
N MET A 266 7.72 6.14 -10.82
CA MET A 266 7.24 6.36 -9.45
C MET A 266 7.43 7.81 -9.01
N LEU A 267 8.55 8.45 -9.35
CA LEU A 267 8.71 9.89 -9.10
C LEU A 267 7.71 10.71 -9.91
N ASP A 268 7.57 10.41 -11.20
CA ASP A 268 6.63 11.11 -12.10
C ASP A 268 5.19 11.02 -11.61
N PHE A 269 4.81 9.87 -11.06
CA PHE A 269 3.47 9.62 -10.52
C PHE A 269 3.25 10.26 -9.15
N SER A 270 4.25 10.24 -8.26
CA SER A 270 4.07 10.61 -6.85
C SER A 270 4.44 12.06 -6.52
N LEU A 271 5.24 12.73 -7.35
CA LEU A 271 5.70 14.10 -7.10
C LEU A 271 4.54 15.10 -7.06
N VAL A 272 4.32 15.69 -5.90
CA VAL A 272 3.35 16.76 -5.70
C VAL A 272 4.03 18.10 -6.00
N ARG A 273 3.82 18.60 -7.21
CA ARG A 273 4.40 19.87 -7.67
C ARG A 273 3.73 21.05 -6.97
N VAL A 274 4.51 22.11 -6.79
CA VAL A 274 4.06 23.42 -6.29
C VAL A 274 4.33 24.51 -7.31
N ASP A 275 3.53 25.57 -7.29
CA ASP A 275 3.66 26.69 -8.22
C ASP A 275 4.94 27.51 -8.01
N ALA A 276 5.43 27.57 -6.76
CA ALA A 276 6.60 28.34 -6.37
C ALA A 276 7.55 27.50 -5.49
N PRO A 277 8.85 27.43 -5.82
CA PRO A 277 9.82 26.71 -4.99
C PRO A 277 9.96 27.31 -3.59
N ILE A 278 10.08 26.45 -2.58
CA ILE A 278 10.42 26.81 -1.21
C ILE A 278 11.95 26.89 -1.08
N ARG A 279 12.47 28.03 -0.64
CA ARG A 279 13.92 28.22 -0.38
C ARG A 279 14.24 27.84 1.06
N GLU A 280 15.40 27.23 1.27
CA GLU A 280 15.88 26.79 2.59
C GLU A 280 14.81 25.99 3.38
N PRO A 281 14.18 24.97 2.77
CA PRO A 281 13.02 24.29 3.35
C PRO A 281 13.29 23.71 4.74
N ARG A 282 14.52 23.28 5.01
CA ARG A 282 14.94 22.73 6.31
C ARG A 282 14.99 23.74 7.46
N ARG A 283 14.91 25.04 7.15
CA ARG A 283 14.82 26.13 8.14
C ARG A 283 13.38 26.62 8.33
N ALA A 284 12.43 26.15 7.55
CA ALA A 284 11.06 26.64 7.61
C ALA A 284 10.45 26.42 9.00
N THR A 285 9.98 27.49 9.63
CA THR A 285 9.37 27.44 10.97
C THR A 285 7.85 27.46 10.91
N THR A 286 7.27 28.08 9.88
CA THR A 286 5.83 28.04 9.62
C THR A 286 5.54 27.91 8.13
N MET A 287 4.46 27.20 7.79
CA MET A 287 3.97 27.09 6.42
C MET A 287 2.44 27.01 6.41
N LYS A 288 1.82 27.73 5.48
CA LYS A 288 0.42 27.54 5.11
C LYS A 288 0.35 26.98 3.70
N ILE A 289 -0.40 25.90 3.52
CA ILE A 289 -0.50 25.18 2.26
C ILE A 289 -1.94 24.75 2.00
N ALA A 290 -2.38 24.90 0.75
CA ALA A 290 -3.65 24.37 0.29
C ALA A 290 -3.39 23.05 -0.47
N LEU A 291 -4.12 22.00 -0.10
CA LEU A 291 -4.04 20.68 -0.71
C LEU A 291 -5.37 20.33 -1.39
N GLU A 292 -5.32 19.95 -2.65
CA GLU A 292 -6.48 19.47 -3.42
C GLU A 292 -6.31 17.98 -3.75
N GLY A 293 -7.39 17.29 -4.12
CA GLY A 293 -7.33 15.88 -4.54
C GLY A 293 -7.38 14.87 -3.39
N LEU A 294 -7.60 15.32 -2.15
CA LEU A 294 -7.81 14.48 -0.97
C LEU A 294 -9.27 14.02 -0.77
N ASN A 295 -10.14 14.22 -1.78
CA ASN A 295 -11.59 13.97 -1.68
C ASN A 295 -11.89 12.54 -1.20
N GLY A 296 -12.48 12.40 -0.01
CA GLY A 296 -12.82 11.11 0.59
C GLY A 296 -11.72 10.47 1.44
N ALA A 297 -10.51 11.04 1.49
CA ALA A 297 -9.49 10.63 2.44
C ALA A 297 -9.80 11.15 3.85
N THR A 298 -9.44 10.37 4.87
CA THR A 298 -9.47 10.81 6.26
C THR A 298 -8.62 12.09 6.36
N LEU A 299 -9.20 13.16 6.92
CA LEU A 299 -8.44 14.38 7.20
C LEU A 299 -7.20 14.01 8.02
N PRO A 300 -6.04 14.64 7.76
CA PRO A 300 -4.87 14.43 8.58
C PRO A 300 -5.23 14.61 10.06
N PRO A 301 -4.88 13.68 10.94
CA PRO A 301 -5.22 13.81 12.35
C PRO A 301 -4.54 15.07 12.90
N PRO A 302 -5.28 15.96 13.56
CA PRO A 302 -4.73 17.21 14.06
C PRO A 302 -3.66 16.92 15.13
N ASP A 303 -2.62 17.75 15.16
CA ASP A 303 -1.63 17.74 16.22
C ASP A 303 -1.18 19.17 16.59
N ALA A 304 -0.23 19.29 17.51
CA ALA A 304 0.23 20.59 18.00
C ALA A 304 0.94 21.42 16.90
N GLY A 305 1.55 20.75 15.92
CA GLY A 305 2.31 21.35 14.83
C GLY A 305 1.48 21.57 13.56
N GLN A 306 0.42 20.79 13.34
CA GLN A 306 -0.40 20.84 12.13
C GLN A 306 -1.90 21.02 12.45
N ARG A 307 -2.49 22.08 11.91
CA ARG A 307 -3.94 22.31 11.92
C ARG A 307 -4.45 22.45 10.49
N CYS A 308 -5.46 21.68 10.14
CA CYS A 308 -6.05 21.74 8.81
C CYS A 308 -7.56 22.00 8.88
N GLU A 309 -8.07 22.80 7.96
CA GLU A 309 -9.48 23.08 7.77
C GLU A 309 -9.87 22.98 6.30
N THR A 310 -11.06 22.45 6.02
CA THR A 310 -11.57 22.39 4.65
C THR A 310 -12.16 23.75 4.27
N ALA A 311 -11.65 24.35 3.21
CA ALA A 311 -12.12 25.62 2.68
C ALA A 311 -12.07 25.59 1.13
N ASP A 312 -13.14 26.03 0.48
CA ASP A 312 -13.22 26.17 -0.99
C ASP A 312 -12.84 24.91 -1.80
N GLY A 313 -13.17 23.72 -1.29
CA GLY A 313 -12.86 22.45 -1.96
C GLY A 313 -11.39 22.00 -1.84
N ALA A 314 -10.59 22.70 -1.05
CA ALA A 314 -9.23 22.35 -0.68
C ALA A 314 -9.10 22.15 0.84
N LEU A 315 -8.03 21.48 1.25
CA LEU A 315 -7.62 21.38 2.64
C LEU A 315 -6.53 22.42 2.90
N LEU A 316 -6.85 23.45 3.69
CA LEU A 316 -5.89 24.47 4.11
C LEU A 316 -5.22 24.01 5.40
N CYS A 317 -3.92 23.74 5.35
CA CYS A 317 -3.13 23.32 6.50
C CYS A 317 -2.15 24.43 6.91
N GLU A 318 -2.10 24.73 8.20
CA GLU A 318 -1.05 25.51 8.84
C GLU A 318 -0.15 24.57 9.63
N ILE A 319 1.14 24.58 9.30
CA ILE A 319 2.18 23.73 9.87
C ILE A 319 3.21 24.60 10.56
N ARG A 320 3.64 24.21 11.76
CA ARG A 320 4.62 24.92 12.57
C ARG A 320 5.66 23.94 13.10
N SER A 321 6.93 24.30 12.97
CA SER A 321 8.01 23.57 13.60
C SER A 321 7.94 23.75 15.12
N LEU A 322 8.05 22.63 15.85
CA LEU A 322 7.98 22.60 17.30
C LEU A 322 9.38 22.48 17.90
N ARG A 323 9.64 23.20 18.99
CA ARG A 323 10.85 22.99 19.78
C ARG A 323 10.63 21.86 20.79
N PRO A 324 11.68 21.08 21.11
CA PRO A 324 11.58 20.06 22.15
C PRO A 324 11.19 20.72 23.49
N PRO A 325 10.14 20.23 24.17
CA PRO A 325 9.75 20.79 25.46
C PRO A 325 10.80 20.45 26.53
N SER A 326 11.02 21.39 27.45
CA SER A 326 11.90 21.18 28.61
C SER A 326 11.15 20.38 29.68
N VAL A 327 11.31 19.06 29.67
CA VAL A 327 10.75 18.16 30.70
C VAL A 327 11.86 17.45 31.46
N SER A 328 11.74 17.41 32.79
CA SER A 328 12.74 16.82 33.69
C SER A 328 12.47 15.35 34.02
N ALA A 329 11.27 14.84 33.73
CA ALA A 329 10.88 13.44 33.97
C ALA A 329 9.93 12.94 32.87
N PRO A 330 9.88 11.62 32.61
CA PRO A 330 8.85 11.02 31.78
C PRO A 330 7.47 11.32 32.39
N SER A 331 6.56 11.94 31.64
CA SER A 331 5.15 11.98 32.01
C SER A 331 4.62 10.54 32.03
N ALA A 332 3.78 10.21 33.01
CA ALA A 332 3.06 8.93 32.99
C ALA A 332 2.27 8.86 31.67
N PRO A 333 2.23 7.70 30.98
CA PRO A 333 1.58 7.60 29.68
C PRO A 333 0.07 7.81 29.84
N ASN A 334 -0.39 9.05 29.64
CA ASN A 334 -1.80 9.35 29.51
C ASN A 334 -2.25 8.86 28.13
N GLY A 335 -3.01 7.76 28.08
CA GLY A 335 -3.80 7.36 26.91
C GLY A 335 -3.11 6.57 25.79
N ASP A 336 -1.77 6.50 25.75
CA ASP A 336 -1.06 6.11 24.52
C ASP A 336 -0.35 4.75 24.54
N ALA A 337 -0.88 3.78 25.29
CA ALA A 337 -0.28 2.44 25.43
C ALA A 337 -0.07 1.72 24.08
N LYS A 338 -0.87 2.01 23.05
CA LYS A 338 -0.69 1.42 21.71
C LYS A 338 0.62 1.86 21.05
N TYR A 339 1.06 3.10 21.28
CA TYR A 339 2.29 3.66 20.72
C TYR A 339 3.55 3.25 21.50
N LEU A 340 3.40 2.36 22.49
CA LEU A 340 4.49 1.66 23.18
C LEU A 340 4.60 0.19 22.75
N ARG A 341 3.56 -0.36 22.10
CA ARG A 341 3.53 -1.78 21.74
C ARG A 341 4.48 -2.07 20.57
N PRO A 342 5.10 -3.26 20.56
CA PRO A 342 5.84 -3.72 19.40
C PRO A 342 4.88 -4.09 18.27
N SER A 343 5.42 -4.09 17.05
CA SER A 343 4.81 -4.66 15.85
C SER A 343 5.86 -5.46 15.08
N ILE A 344 5.49 -6.03 13.94
CA ILE A 344 6.44 -6.73 13.05
C ILE A 344 7.45 -5.75 12.46
N THR A 345 6.99 -4.57 12.04
CA THR A 345 7.84 -3.52 11.48
C THR A 345 8.66 -2.82 12.57
N VAL A 346 8.11 -2.71 13.79
CA VAL A 346 8.72 -2.03 14.95
C VAL A 346 8.83 -2.98 16.17
N PRO A 347 9.75 -3.97 16.17
CA PRO A 347 9.90 -4.96 17.23
C PRO A 347 10.64 -4.39 18.46
N SER A 348 10.05 -3.40 19.14
CA SER A 348 10.64 -2.68 20.27
C SER A 348 11.01 -3.54 21.48
N TYR A 349 10.48 -4.76 21.58
CA TYR A 349 10.79 -5.70 22.66
C TYR A 349 11.97 -6.64 22.35
N ASP A 350 12.50 -6.62 21.12
CA ASP A 350 13.66 -7.42 20.73
C ASP A 350 14.87 -7.05 21.61
N PRO A 351 15.59 -8.04 22.19
CA PRO A 351 16.73 -7.79 23.06
C PRO A 351 17.82 -6.92 22.44
N ARG A 352 18.07 -7.04 21.13
CA ARG A 352 19.09 -6.26 20.41
C ARG A 352 18.69 -4.80 20.30
N ILE A 353 17.43 -4.53 19.96
CA ILE A 353 16.86 -3.17 19.94
C ILE A 353 16.96 -2.53 21.33
N ARG A 354 16.54 -3.26 22.38
CA ARG A 354 16.56 -2.75 23.76
C ARG A 354 17.98 -2.48 24.26
N ALA A 355 18.93 -3.36 23.94
CA ALA A 355 20.32 -3.17 24.30
C ALA A 355 20.92 -1.92 23.63
N GLN A 356 20.75 -1.81 22.31
CA GLN A 356 21.28 -0.69 21.54
C GLN A 356 20.63 0.65 21.96
N ALA A 357 19.31 0.70 22.15
CA ALA A 357 18.61 1.92 22.55
C ALA A 357 19.10 2.44 23.92
N ARG A 358 19.29 1.54 24.90
CA ARG A 358 19.80 1.89 26.23
C ARG A 358 21.25 2.37 26.20
N GLU A 359 22.08 1.73 25.38
CA GLU A 359 23.47 2.16 25.17
C GLU A 359 23.53 3.59 24.62
N ILE A 360 22.72 3.91 23.61
CA ILE A 360 22.68 5.23 22.99
C ILE A 360 22.16 6.30 23.97
N ALA A 361 21.02 6.02 24.63
CA ALA A 361 20.36 6.99 25.48
C ALA A 361 21.05 7.20 26.84
N GLY A 362 21.67 6.16 27.40
CA GLY A 362 22.19 6.21 28.77
C GLY A 362 21.09 6.45 29.80
N ALA A 363 21.35 7.31 30.79
CA ALA A 363 20.42 7.69 31.86
C ALA A 363 19.71 9.04 31.60
N GLU A 364 19.63 9.47 30.34
CA GLU A 364 19.08 10.76 29.96
C GLU A 364 17.56 10.84 30.05
N ALA A 365 17.04 12.05 30.27
CA ALA A 365 15.60 12.34 30.17
C ALA A 365 15.12 12.23 28.70
N PRO A 366 13.81 12.02 28.45
CA PRO A 366 13.29 11.75 27.10
C PRO A 366 13.71 12.74 26.00
N PRO A 367 13.73 14.08 26.20
CA PRO A 367 14.19 15.01 25.15
C PRO A 367 15.64 14.77 24.73
N ALA A 368 16.53 14.56 25.71
CA ALA A 368 17.95 14.31 25.46
C ALA A 368 18.18 12.90 24.88
N ALA A 369 17.42 11.90 25.34
CA ALA A 369 17.44 10.56 24.78
C ALA A 369 17.05 10.55 23.29
N VAL A 370 15.97 11.25 22.92
CA VAL A 370 15.54 11.40 21.52
C VAL A 370 16.63 12.04 20.65
N ALA A 371 17.25 13.12 21.13
CA ALA A 371 18.34 13.76 20.41
C ALA A 371 19.53 12.82 20.19
N ARG A 372 19.94 12.07 21.22
CA ARG A 372 21.00 11.08 21.11
C ARG A 372 20.67 9.95 20.13
N LEU A 373 19.43 9.48 20.10
CA LEU A 373 18.97 8.47 19.13
C LEU A 373 19.11 9.00 17.70
N VAL A 374 18.62 10.21 17.42
CA VAL A 374 18.71 10.83 16.09
C VAL A 374 20.17 11.04 15.68
N ASP A 375 21.00 11.58 16.57
CA ASP A 375 22.43 11.80 16.33
C ASP A 375 23.18 10.48 16.05
N TRP A 376 22.86 9.43 16.79
CA TRP A 376 23.45 8.11 16.55
C TRP A 376 23.01 7.56 15.19
N MET A 377 21.73 7.69 14.83
CA MET A 377 21.23 7.20 13.55
C MET A 377 21.88 7.94 12.38
N GLN A 378 22.00 9.26 12.43
CA GLN A 378 22.71 10.06 11.42
C GLN A 378 24.17 9.62 11.21
N LYS A 379 24.82 9.08 12.25
CA LYS A 379 26.22 8.62 12.19
C LYS A 379 26.37 7.17 11.78
N ASN A 380 25.36 6.33 12.02
CA ASN A 380 25.49 4.87 11.95
C ASN A 380 24.57 4.20 10.93
N ILE A 381 23.59 4.92 10.38
CA ILE A 381 22.63 4.42 9.41
C ILE A 381 22.77 5.23 8.13
N GLU A 382 23.17 4.57 7.05
CA GLU A 382 23.30 5.18 5.73
C GLU A 382 21.92 5.44 5.12
N ARG A 383 21.72 6.65 4.60
CA ARG A 383 20.57 6.98 3.75
C ARG A 383 20.75 6.32 2.39
N SER A 384 20.05 5.21 2.18
CA SER A 384 20.21 4.35 1.01
C SER A 384 18.82 3.95 0.51
N PRO A 385 18.59 3.74 -0.78
CA PRO A 385 17.28 3.37 -1.32
C PRO A 385 16.98 1.89 -1.11
N VAL A 386 17.16 1.39 0.11
CA VAL A 386 16.93 0.00 0.49
C VAL A 386 15.63 -0.06 1.26
N ASP A 387 14.66 -0.75 0.69
CA ASP A 387 13.38 -1.01 1.37
C ASP A 387 13.53 -2.15 2.37
N VAL A 388 12.80 -2.08 3.47
CA VAL A 388 12.92 -3.03 4.59
C VAL A 388 11.55 -3.47 5.09
N PHE A 389 11.47 -4.65 5.69
CA PHE A 389 10.25 -5.15 6.32
C PHE A 389 10.21 -4.86 7.82
N SER A 390 11.36 -4.62 8.46
CA SER A 390 11.45 -4.40 9.90
C SER A 390 12.62 -3.49 10.30
N ALA A 391 12.51 -2.84 11.45
CA ALA A 391 13.62 -2.15 12.11
C ALA A 391 14.86 -3.04 12.28
N LEU A 392 14.69 -4.36 12.39
CA LEU A 392 15.79 -5.31 12.53
C LEU A 392 16.63 -5.41 11.26
N ASP A 393 16.01 -5.32 10.07
CA ASP A 393 16.73 -5.27 8.80
C ASP A 393 17.66 -4.05 8.76
N VAL A 394 17.21 -2.92 9.30
CA VAL A 394 17.99 -1.66 9.36
C VAL A 394 19.10 -1.73 10.41
N LEU A 395 18.83 -2.31 11.58
CA LEU A 395 19.82 -2.47 12.65
C LEU A 395 20.98 -3.38 12.20
N GLU A 396 20.68 -4.43 11.43
CA GLU A 396 21.68 -5.36 10.88
C GLU A 396 22.37 -4.77 9.65
N GLY A 397 21.62 -4.24 8.69
CA GLY A 397 22.11 -3.75 7.40
C GLY A 397 22.76 -2.37 7.44
N ARG A 398 22.50 -1.56 8.48
CA ARG A 398 23.02 -0.20 8.68
C ARG A 398 22.71 0.77 7.55
N LYS A 399 21.65 0.51 6.80
CA LYS A 399 21.19 1.35 5.69
C LYS A 399 19.70 1.14 5.44
N ALA A 400 18.99 2.20 5.08
CA ALA A 400 17.60 2.15 4.68
C ALA A 400 17.14 3.46 4.07
N GLU A 401 15.96 3.47 3.45
CA GLU A 401 15.28 4.71 3.09
C GLU A 401 14.52 5.32 4.29
N CYS A 402 13.73 6.37 4.05
CA CYS A 402 13.03 7.11 5.10
C CYS A 402 12.12 6.22 5.97
N GLN A 403 11.43 5.25 5.38
CA GLN A 403 10.56 4.33 6.10
C GLN A 403 11.35 3.46 7.09
N GLY A 404 12.49 2.88 6.65
CA GLY A 404 13.33 2.10 7.55
C GLY A 404 13.97 2.95 8.66
N HIS A 405 14.35 4.19 8.37
CA HIS A 405 14.78 5.13 9.42
C HIS A 405 13.66 5.37 10.44
N ALA A 406 12.42 5.57 9.98
CA ALA A 406 11.29 5.76 10.87
C ALA A 406 10.98 4.51 11.72
N TYR A 407 11.10 3.30 11.16
CA TYR A 407 10.92 2.05 11.90
C TYR A 407 11.97 1.85 12.98
N LEU A 408 13.25 2.06 12.66
CA LEU A 408 14.34 1.86 13.61
C LEU A 408 14.28 2.88 14.75
N TYR A 409 14.01 4.15 14.44
CA TYR A 409 13.82 5.16 15.48
C TYR A 409 12.64 4.82 16.39
N ALA A 410 11.49 4.45 15.83
CA ALA A 410 10.31 4.07 16.62
C ALA A 410 10.62 2.87 17.53
N ALA A 411 11.38 1.88 17.05
CA ALA A 411 11.75 0.71 17.82
C ALA A 411 12.64 1.10 19.02
N PHE A 412 13.63 1.96 18.81
CA PHE A 412 14.48 2.47 19.89
C PHE A 412 13.71 3.33 20.89
N ALA A 413 12.91 4.29 20.44
CA ALA A 413 12.16 5.18 21.31
C ALA A 413 11.15 4.39 22.17
N ARG A 414 10.40 3.46 21.57
CA ARG A 414 9.48 2.56 22.30
C ARG A 414 10.21 1.66 23.29
N ALA A 415 11.41 1.18 22.97
CA ALA A 415 12.23 0.37 23.87
C ALA A 415 12.70 1.15 25.12
N LEU A 416 12.73 2.48 25.03
CA LEU A 416 12.99 3.41 26.14
C LEU A 416 11.70 3.89 26.83
N ALA A 417 10.56 3.26 26.53
CA ALA A 417 9.24 3.63 27.03
C ALA A 417 8.79 5.05 26.63
N ILE A 418 9.25 5.56 25.49
CA ILE A 418 8.78 6.82 24.89
C ILE A 418 7.68 6.47 23.87
N PRO A 419 6.40 6.86 24.11
CA PRO A 419 5.34 6.61 23.15
C PRO A 419 5.68 7.27 21.82
N THR A 420 5.75 6.47 20.75
CA THR A 420 6.23 6.92 19.44
C THR A 420 5.36 6.33 18.35
N ARG A 421 4.90 7.17 17.42
CA ARG A 421 4.14 6.73 16.23
C ARG A 421 4.92 6.99 14.96
N VAL A 422 4.75 6.12 13.97
CA VAL A 422 5.22 6.37 12.60
C VAL A 422 4.17 7.21 11.89
N VAL A 423 4.65 8.20 11.16
CA VAL A 423 3.85 9.17 10.42
C VAL A 423 4.26 9.14 8.97
N ASN A 424 3.28 9.19 8.09
CA ASN A 424 3.47 9.18 6.65
C ASN A 424 2.79 10.40 6.05
N GLY A 425 3.49 11.06 5.15
CA GLY A 425 3.02 12.30 4.58
C GLY A 425 3.91 12.82 3.48
N LEU A 426 3.99 14.13 3.35
CA LEU A 426 4.74 14.81 2.30
C LEU A 426 5.85 15.68 2.90
N VAL A 427 7.03 15.64 2.31
CA VAL A 427 8.13 16.54 2.65
C VAL A 427 8.70 17.19 1.40
N TYR A 428 8.98 18.49 1.48
CA TYR A 428 9.47 19.25 0.33
C TYR A 428 10.90 18.81 -0.06
N SER A 429 11.10 18.38 -1.30
CA SER A 429 12.41 18.13 -1.87
C SER A 429 12.90 19.36 -2.66
N GLU A 430 14.04 19.91 -2.24
CA GLU A 430 14.69 21.00 -2.96
C GLU A 430 15.20 20.55 -4.33
N GLU A 431 15.70 19.32 -4.43
CA GLU A 431 16.19 18.71 -5.67
C GLU A 431 15.10 18.56 -6.72
N HIS A 432 13.90 18.13 -6.32
CA HIS A 432 12.78 17.91 -7.24
C HIS A 432 11.79 19.07 -7.29
N GLN A 433 12.05 20.15 -6.54
CA GLN A 433 11.21 21.34 -6.45
C GLN A 433 9.73 21.04 -6.18
N GLY A 434 9.47 20.11 -5.28
CA GLY A 434 8.12 19.63 -4.98
C GLY A 434 8.10 18.70 -3.78
N PHE A 435 6.90 18.33 -3.36
CA PHE A 435 6.68 17.46 -2.22
C PHE A 435 6.75 15.98 -2.62
N LEU A 436 7.52 15.20 -1.86
CA LEU A 436 7.64 13.75 -2.00
C LEU A 436 7.03 13.04 -0.78
N TYR A 437 6.55 11.82 -1.01
CA TYR A 437 6.12 10.96 0.09
C TYR A 437 7.29 10.62 1.00
N HIS A 438 7.06 10.71 2.30
CA HIS A 438 8.09 10.54 3.31
C HIS A 438 7.52 9.94 4.58
N SER A 439 8.34 9.19 5.30
CA SER A 439 8.02 8.62 6.60
C SER A 439 8.92 9.21 7.68
N TRP A 440 8.33 9.64 8.80
CA TRP A 440 9.04 10.12 9.98
C TRP A 440 8.30 9.65 11.24
N ASN A 441 8.64 10.22 12.40
CA ASN A 441 8.05 9.83 13.68
C ASN A 441 7.49 11.02 14.45
N GLU A 442 6.58 10.72 15.37
CA GLU A 442 6.21 11.64 16.43
C GLU A 442 6.39 10.94 17.78
N SER A 443 7.12 11.58 18.69
CA SER A 443 7.39 11.08 20.04
C SER A 443 6.66 11.94 21.06
N LEU A 444 5.91 11.32 21.97
CA LEU A 444 5.21 12.05 23.03
C LEU A 444 6.21 12.46 24.11
N ILE A 445 6.44 13.77 24.24
CA ILE A 445 7.32 14.35 25.24
C ILE A 445 6.53 15.38 26.06
N GLY A 446 6.32 15.10 27.35
CA GLY A 446 5.34 15.83 28.15
C GLY A 446 3.93 15.55 27.62
N ASP A 447 3.24 16.59 27.15
CA ASP A 447 1.92 16.51 26.52
C ASP A 447 1.96 16.86 25.01
N VAL A 448 3.16 16.87 24.41
CA VAL A 448 3.37 17.27 23.02
C VAL A 448 3.89 16.09 22.21
N TRP A 449 3.17 15.77 21.13
CA TRP A 449 3.70 14.93 20.05
C TRP A 449 4.73 15.72 19.25
N LEU A 450 6.00 15.50 19.54
CA LEU A 450 7.13 16.17 18.89
C LEU A 450 7.46 15.44 17.58
N PRO A 451 7.40 16.11 16.41
CA PRO A 451 7.85 15.52 15.16
C PRO A 451 9.36 15.30 15.17
N VAL A 452 9.80 14.09 14.87
CA VAL A 452 11.20 13.67 14.83
C VAL A 452 11.46 12.99 13.50
N ASP A 453 12.40 13.52 12.72
CA ASP A 453 12.81 12.91 11.46
C ASP A 453 14.27 12.43 11.55
N PRO A 454 14.49 11.13 11.80
CA PRO A 454 15.82 10.54 11.82
C PRO A 454 16.51 10.55 10.44
N THR A 455 15.79 10.72 9.33
CA THR A 455 16.35 10.80 7.97
C THR A 455 17.05 12.13 7.73
N PHE A 456 16.46 13.23 8.21
CA PHE A 456 17.04 14.58 8.10
C PHE A 456 17.76 15.06 9.37
N GLY A 457 17.83 14.22 10.41
CA GLY A 457 18.52 14.56 11.66
C GLY A 457 17.78 15.62 12.49
N GLN A 458 16.45 15.65 12.40
CA GLN A 458 15.63 16.71 12.99
C GLN A 458 14.91 16.22 14.25
N VAL A 459 15.02 16.98 15.33
CA VAL A 459 14.22 16.84 16.55
C VAL A 459 13.37 18.09 16.70
N GLY A 460 12.11 18.00 16.30
CA GLY A 460 11.33 19.16 15.86
C GLY A 460 11.48 19.34 14.35
N ALA A 461 10.75 18.55 13.58
CA ALA A 461 10.76 18.63 12.12
C ALA A 461 10.37 20.05 11.63
N ASP A 462 10.90 20.44 10.48
CA ASP A 462 10.59 21.74 9.87
C ASP A 462 9.15 21.80 9.34
N ALA A 463 8.68 23.02 9.04
CA ALA A 463 7.30 23.25 8.61
C ALA A 463 6.96 22.72 7.21
N THR A 464 7.91 22.11 6.48
CA THR A 464 7.64 21.44 5.20
C THR A 464 7.19 19.98 5.35
N HIS A 465 7.08 19.49 6.59
CA HIS A 465 6.53 18.16 6.89
C HIS A 465 5.01 18.24 7.00
N ILE A 466 4.32 17.77 5.96
CA ILE A 466 2.86 17.72 5.89
C ILE A 466 2.40 16.32 6.24
N LYS A 467 1.84 16.15 7.43
CA LYS A 467 1.27 14.88 7.88
C LYS A 467 0.03 14.54 7.07
N LEU A 468 -0.08 13.28 6.62
CA LEU A 468 -1.28 12.75 5.98
C LEU A 468 -1.93 11.65 6.84
N ILE A 469 -1.16 10.68 7.31
CA ILE A 469 -1.67 9.52 8.05
C ILE A 469 -0.67 9.02 9.09
N GLU A 470 -1.19 8.31 10.10
CA GLU A 470 -0.41 7.61 11.12
C GLU A 470 -0.49 6.11 10.84
N GLY A 471 0.64 5.41 10.95
CA GLY A 471 0.66 3.97 10.71
C GLY A 471 2.03 3.44 10.33
N GLU A 472 2.25 2.18 10.62
CA GLU A 472 3.49 1.45 10.31
C GLU A 472 3.25 0.09 9.69
N ALA A 473 2.00 -0.41 9.70
CA ALA A 473 1.63 -1.60 8.96
C ALA A 473 1.24 -1.21 7.53
N ALA A 474 1.47 -2.12 6.57
CA ALA A 474 1.06 -1.89 5.19
C ALA A 474 -0.45 -1.59 5.06
N ALA A 475 -1.28 -2.20 5.91
CA ALA A 475 -2.71 -1.92 5.98
C ALA A 475 -3.03 -0.46 6.35
N ASP A 476 -2.24 0.16 7.23
CA ASP A 476 -2.47 1.54 7.67
C ASP A 476 -2.22 2.54 6.52
N LEU A 477 -1.40 2.17 5.53
CA LEU A 477 -1.00 3.02 4.42
C LEU A 477 -1.95 2.95 3.22
N LEU A 478 -2.87 1.99 3.20
CA LEU A 478 -3.82 1.80 2.10
C LEU A 478 -4.58 3.08 1.70
N PRO A 479 -5.07 3.93 2.62
CA PRO A 479 -5.75 5.16 2.22
C PRO A 479 -4.90 6.11 1.35
N LEU A 480 -3.56 6.02 1.41
CA LEU A 480 -2.68 6.83 0.56
C LEU A 480 -2.76 6.42 -0.91
N VAL A 481 -3.02 5.15 -1.20
CA VAL A 481 -3.08 4.61 -2.57
C VAL A 481 -4.09 5.36 -3.43
N ASP A 482 -5.20 5.81 -2.83
CA ASP A 482 -6.25 6.51 -3.57
C ASP A 482 -5.95 7.99 -3.85
N VAL A 483 -4.98 8.59 -3.15
CA VAL A 483 -4.61 10.01 -3.29
C VAL A 483 -3.27 10.23 -3.99
N VAL A 484 -2.37 9.23 -4.02
CA VAL A 484 -1.10 9.33 -4.74
C VAL A 484 -1.36 9.64 -6.23
N GLY A 485 -0.62 10.61 -6.77
CA GLY A 485 -0.79 11.12 -8.13
C GLY A 485 -2.00 12.03 -8.36
N LYS A 486 -2.84 12.24 -7.33
CA LYS A 486 -3.99 13.17 -7.39
C LYS A 486 -3.79 14.44 -6.58
N ILE A 487 -2.94 14.39 -5.55
CA ILE A 487 -2.69 15.56 -4.69
C ILE A 487 -2.06 16.68 -5.51
N ARG A 488 -2.63 17.88 -5.37
CA ARG A 488 -2.01 19.14 -5.83
C ARG A 488 -1.79 20.03 -4.62
N ALA A 489 -0.68 20.77 -4.63
CA ALA A 489 -0.29 21.63 -3.53
C ALA A 489 -0.04 23.07 -3.99
N ARG A 490 -0.54 24.02 -3.21
CA ARG A 490 -0.27 25.45 -3.40
C ARG A 490 0.21 26.06 -2.08
N VAL A 491 1.44 26.55 -2.06
CA VAL A 491 2.00 27.27 -0.91
C VAL A 491 1.31 28.62 -0.78
N VAL A 492 0.66 28.86 0.35
CA VAL A 492 -0.03 30.13 0.66
C VAL A 492 0.93 31.11 1.31
N SER A 493 1.72 30.64 2.27
CA SER A 493 2.79 31.41 2.91
C SER A 493 3.81 30.45 3.53
N PHE A 494 5.07 30.87 3.63
CA PHE A 494 6.08 30.16 4.41
C PHE A 494 7.03 31.17 5.07
N ASP A 495 7.62 30.79 6.21
CA ASP A 495 8.61 31.58 6.92
C ASP A 495 9.84 30.73 7.26
N ALA A 496 11.01 31.23 6.89
CA ALA A 496 12.31 30.66 7.20
C ALA A 496 13.18 31.79 7.79
N PRO A 497 13.72 31.62 9.01
CA PRO A 497 14.52 32.62 9.70
C PRO A 497 15.89 32.82 9.04
#